data_AF-A0AAN7ZUK1-F1
#
_entry.id   AF-A0AAN7ZUK1-F1
#
_cell.length_a   1.000
_cell.length_b   1.000
_cell.length_c   1.000
_cell.angle_alpha   90.00
_cell.angle_beta   90.00
_cell.angle_gamma   90.00
#
_symmetry.space_group_name_H-M   'P 1'
#
loop_
_entity.id
_entity.type
_entity.pdbx_description
1 polymer ?
#
loop_
_entity_poly.entity_id
_entity_poly.type
_entity_poly.pdbx_seq_one_letter_code
_entity_poly.pdbx_strand_id
1 'polypeptide(L)'
;MMRHCRRETHLALCADDDWVSKCPSGCRLQGLISQMESKVERKLSKVCKTAKMHEEATEKSMAAMTRLYNYNRRVLVSSYVSELKLVEQSEGLARNLTSLSKRSSRLSLQLKGLNRDVQKQLVALYRTEVEVDMQLRACSGSCKSVVPFSLEHHSYITLQTDLKHTDKTPNLRRKVASLPKDIPHMKLQPVDEGPVSPEYKTIPTVQRDLLTQFEDIPQNRVLMEEVETDELH
;
A
#
# COMPACT_ATOMS: atom_id res chain seq x y z
N MET A 1 -59.10 -66.37 22.99
CA MET A 1 -60.25 -66.47 22.07
C MET A 1 -59.96 -65.66 20.81
N MET A 2 -59.53 -66.29 19.71
CA MET A 2 -59.41 -65.64 18.41
C MET A 2 -60.81 -65.57 17.76
N ARG A 3 -61.35 -64.34 17.61
CA ARG A 3 -62.56 -64.13 16.80
C ARG A 3 -62.16 -64.19 15.32
N HIS A 4 -62.70 -65.16 14.59
CA HIS A 4 -62.56 -65.25 13.15
C HIS A 4 -63.38 -64.12 12.47
N CYS A 5 -62.71 -63.10 11.91
CA CYS A 5 -63.33 -62.23 10.92
C CYS A 5 -63.25 -62.92 9.55
N ARG A 6 -64.30 -63.68 9.18
CA ARG A 6 -64.45 -64.21 7.82
C ARG A 6 -64.98 -63.09 6.91
N ARG A 7 -64.46 -62.98 5.67
CA ARG A 7 -65.11 -62.18 4.62
C ARG A 7 -66.43 -62.86 4.26
N GLU A 8 -67.54 -62.38 4.79
CA GLU A 8 -68.85 -62.64 4.19
C GLU A 8 -69.02 -61.72 2.99
N THR A 9 -68.89 -62.28 1.79
CA THR A 9 -69.03 -61.59 0.49
C THR A 9 -70.48 -61.31 0.10
N HIS A 10 -71.43 -61.34 1.04
CA HIS A 10 -72.87 -61.16 0.78
C HIS A 10 -73.41 -59.75 1.07
N LEU A 11 -72.58 -58.78 1.46
CA LEU A 11 -73.03 -57.38 1.56
C LEU A 11 -73.06 -56.73 0.18
N ALA A 12 -74.22 -56.15 -0.18
CA ALA A 12 -74.34 -55.27 -1.33
C ALA A 12 -73.39 -54.07 -1.20
N LEU A 13 -72.89 -53.56 -2.33
CA LEU A 13 -72.09 -52.35 -2.37
C LEU A 13 -72.91 -51.17 -1.82
N CYS A 14 -72.32 -50.35 -0.97
CA CYS A 14 -72.98 -49.15 -0.45
C CYS A 14 -73.24 -48.14 -1.58
N ALA A 15 -74.40 -47.49 -1.55
CA ALA A 15 -74.70 -46.29 -2.34
C ALA A 15 -74.32 -45.01 -1.56
N ASP A 16 -74.26 -43.86 -2.22
CA ASP A 16 -73.92 -42.59 -1.54
C ASP A 16 -74.94 -42.22 -0.43
N ASP A 17 -76.21 -42.59 -0.59
CA ASP A 17 -77.28 -42.41 0.41
C ASP A 17 -77.09 -43.29 1.67
N ASP A 18 -76.24 -44.32 1.59
CA ASP A 18 -75.87 -45.15 2.74
C ASP A 18 -74.83 -44.46 3.64
N TRP A 19 -74.20 -43.37 3.18
CA TRP A 19 -73.34 -42.54 4.02
C TRP A 19 -74.20 -41.88 5.11
N VAL A 20 -73.71 -41.83 6.35
CA VAL A 20 -74.46 -41.47 7.59
C VAL A 20 -75.29 -42.62 8.19
N SER A 21 -75.94 -43.47 7.39
CA SER A 21 -76.75 -44.59 7.92
C SER A 21 -75.95 -45.89 8.14
N LYS A 22 -74.95 -46.16 7.29
CA LYS A 22 -74.00 -47.30 7.41
C LYS A 22 -72.58 -46.79 7.61
N CYS A 23 -72.15 -46.71 8.87
CA CYS A 23 -70.82 -46.22 9.24
C CYS A 23 -69.79 -47.35 9.44
N PRO A 24 -68.49 -47.11 9.16
CA PRO A 24 -67.44 -48.06 9.50
C PRO A 24 -67.34 -48.27 11.02
N SER A 25 -66.82 -49.43 11.44
CA SER A 25 -66.67 -49.72 12.86
C SER A 25 -65.70 -48.75 13.54
N GLY A 26 -66.02 -48.39 14.80
CA GLY A 26 -65.18 -47.51 15.61
C GLY A 26 -63.72 -48.00 15.74
N CYS A 27 -63.50 -49.32 15.82
CA CYS A 27 -62.14 -49.89 15.85
C CYS A 27 -61.35 -49.59 14.56
N ARG A 28 -62.00 -49.59 13.39
CA ARG A 28 -61.36 -49.26 12.11
C ARG A 28 -61.04 -47.77 12.03
N LEU A 29 -61.97 -46.90 12.45
CA LEU A 29 -61.73 -45.46 12.50
C LEU A 29 -60.60 -45.12 13.47
N GLN A 30 -60.62 -45.68 14.68
CA GLN A 30 -59.57 -45.48 15.67
C GLN A 30 -58.19 -45.92 15.14
N GLY A 31 -58.12 -47.08 14.48
CA GLY A 31 -56.88 -47.56 13.87
C GLY A 31 -56.33 -46.61 12.80
N LEU A 32 -57.21 -46.08 11.94
CA LEU A 32 -56.83 -45.11 10.90
C LEU A 32 -56.42 -43.76 11.49
N ILE A 33 -57.14 -43.26 12.50
CA ILE A 33 -56.82 -42.03 13.22
C ILE A 33 -55.44 -42.15 13.87
N SER A 34 -55.20 -43.20 14.66
CA SER A 34 -53.91 -43.41 15.33
C SER A 34 -52.76 -43.63 14.32
N GLN A 35 -53.02 -44.30 13.20
CA GLN A 35 -52.02 -44.44 12.14
C GLN A 35 -51.68 -43.08 11.50
N MET A 36 -52.68 -42.25 11.23
CA MET A 36 -52.49 -40.93 10.65
C MET A 36 -51.79 -39.99 11.61
N GLU A 37 -52.20 -39.98 12.88
CA GLU A 37 -51.57 -39.22 13.97
C GLU A 37 -50.09 -39.57 14.08
N SER A 38 -49.76 -40.87 14.21
CA SER A 38 -48.35 -41.30 14.27
C SER A 38 -47.56 -40.93 13.00
N LYS A 39 -48.18 -40.97 11.82
CA LYS A 39 -47.53 -40.56 10.57
C LYS A 39 -47.26 -39.06 10.52
N VAL A 40 -48.21 -38.24 10.99
CA VAL A 40 -48.07 -36.78 11.08
C VAL A 40 -47.01 -36.42 12.11
N GLU A 41 -47.05 -37.01 13.30
CA GLU A 41 -46.07 -36.77 14.36
C GLU A 41 -44.64 -37.11 13.90
N ARG A 42 -44.45 -38.24 13.22
CA ARG A 42 -43.14 -38.60 12.65
C ARG A 42 -42.67 -37.60 11.59
N LYS A 43 -43.58 -37.09 10.74
CA LYS A 43 -43.25 -36.07 9.75
C LYS A 43 -42.88 -34.75 10.43
N LEU A 44 -43.67 -34.32 11.41
CA LEU A 44 -43.43 -33.11 12.20
C LEU A 44 -42.08 -33.19 12.91
N SER A 45 -41.79 -34.30 13.58
CA SER A 45 -40.51 -34.54 14.26
C SER A 45 -39.33 -34.44 13.28
N LYS A 46 -39.46 -34.98 12.07
CA LYS A 46 -38.42 -34.83 11.03
C LYS A 46 -38.23 -33.38 10.61
N VAL A 47 -39.33 -32.66 10.33
CA VAL A 47 -39.26 -31.24 9.95
C VAL A 47 -38.62 -30.40 11.04
N CYS A 48 -39.03 -30.57 12.30
CA CYS A 48 -38.44 -29.85 13.44
C CYS A 48 -36.95 -30.17 13.62
N LYS A 49 -36.55 -31.44 13.48
CA LYS A 49 -35.13 -31.83 13.55
C LYS A 49 -34.32 -31.17 12.42
N THR A 50 -34.83 -31.20 11.19
CA THR A 50 -34.18 -30.56 10.05
C THR A 50 -34.07 -29.05 10.24
N ALA A 51 -35.14 -28.38 10.68
CA ALA A 51 -35.14 -26.95 10.97
C ALA A 51 -34.07 -26.59 12.02
N LYS A 52 -34.01 -27.34 13.13
CA LYS A 52 -33.00 -27.14 14.18
C LYS A 52 -31.57 -27.34 13.65
N MET A 53 -31.34 -28.37 12.83
CA MET A 53 -30.03 -28.59 12.22
C MET A 53 -29.61 -27.42 11.33
N HIS A 54 -30.54 -26.86 10.54
CA HIS A 54 -30.24 -25.69 9.72
C HIS A 54 -29.96 -24.45 10.56
N GLU A 55 -30.73 -24.22 11.62
CA GLU A 55 -30.49 -23.12 12.56
C GLU A 55 -29.08 -23.20 13.17
N GLU A 56 -28.71 -24.35 13.74
CA GLU A 56 -27.37 -24.57 14.30
C GLU A 56 -26.25 -24.43 13.24
N ALA A 57 -26.49 -24.89 12.01
CA ALA A 57 -25.55 -24.74 10.92
C ALA A 57 -25.37 -23.27 10.49
N THR A 58 -26.46 -22.51 10.45
CA THR A 58 -26.41 -21.06 10.17
C THR A 58 -25.66 -20.32 11.26
N GLU A 59 -25.91 -20.60 12.54
CA GLU A 59 -25.19 -19.98 13.65
C GLU A 59 -23.67 -20.25 13.57
N LYS A 60 -23.28 -21.51 13.32
CA LYS A 60 -21.87 -21.88 13.12
C LYS A 60 -21.23 -21.16 11.94
N SER A 61 -21.95 -21.07 10.82
CA SER A 61 -21.50 -20.38 9.62
C SER A 61 -21.28 -18.88 9.90
N MET A 62 -22.24 -18.24 10.58
CA MET A 62 -22.13 -16.82 10.95
C MET A 62 -20.98 -16.57 11.92
N ALA A 63 -20.78 -17.44 12.92
CA ALA A 63 -19.64 -17.33 13.83
C ALA A 63 -18.28 -17.48 13.11
N ALA A 64 -18.20 -18.36 12.11
CA ALA A 64 -17.01 -18.48 11.26
C ALA A 64 -16.80 -17.22 10.40
N MET A 65 -17.87 -16.65 9.85
CA MET A 65 -17.83 -15.40 9.09
C MET A 65 -17.31 -14.24 9.94
N THR A 66 -17.81 -14.06 11.17
CA THR A 66 -17.33 -13.02 12.08
C THR A 66 -15.84 -13.18 12.40
N ARG A 67 -15.36 -14.41 12.62
CA ARG A 67 -13.92 -14.68 12.84
C ARG A 67 -13.08 -14.30 11.62
N LEU A 68 -13.52 -14.68 10.43
CA LEU A 68 -12.84 -14.36 9.18
C LEU A 68 -12.80 -12.86 8.93
N TYR A 69 -13.92 -12.17 9.14
CA TYR A 69 -13.99 -10.71 9.07
C TYR A 69 -12.98 -10.06 10.01
N ASN A 70 -12.95 -10.46 11.29
CA ASN A 70 -12.03 -9.89 12.28
C ASN A 70 -10.55 -10.18 11.97
N TYR A 71 -10.25 -11.35 11.39
CA TYR A 71 -8.91 -11.65 10.91
C TYR A 71 -8.52 -10.73 9.75
N ASN A 72 -9.35 -10.65 8.71
CA ASN A 72 -9.10 -9.80 7.54
C ASN A 72 -9.03 -8.32 7.92
N ARG A 73 -9.88 -7.86 8.86
CA ARG A 73 -9.85 -6.50 9.39
C ARG A 73 -8.47 -6.15 9.94
N ARG A 74 -7.88 -7.02 10.76
CA ARG A 74 -6.54 -6.79 11.33
C ARG A 74 -5.47 -6.70 10.26
N VAL A 75 -5.54 -7.57 9.25
CA VAL A 75 -4.60 -7.56 8.12
C VAL A 75 -4.73 -6.27 7.31
N LEU A 76 -5.97 -5.87 6.96
CA LEU A 76 -6.24 -4.65 6.19
C LEU A 76 -5.80 -3.38 6.94
N VAL A 77 -6.15 -3.25 8.22
CA VAL A 77 -5.69 -2.12 9.06
C VAL A 77 -4.17 -2.09 9.14
N SER A 78 -3.51 -3.24 9.32
CA SER A 78 -2.06 -3.33 9.37
C SER A 78 -1.41 -2.92 8.04
N SER A 79 -2.00 -3.30 6.90
CA SER A 79 -1.52 -2.89 5.58
C SER A 79 -1.66 -1.38 5.41
N TYR A 80 -2.84 -0.83 5.71
CA TYR A 80 -3.13 0.60 5.62
C TYR A 80 -2.16 1.45 6.45
N VAL A 81 -1.91 1.07 7.70
CA VAL A 81 -0.95 1.77 8.57
C VAL A 81 0.48 1.67 8.00
N SER A 82 0.84 0.53 7.42
CA SER A 82 2.17 0.34 6.80
C SER A 82 2.34 1.19 5.55
N GLU A 83 1.31 1.30 4.72
CA GLU A 83 1.27 2.15 3.52
C GLU A 83 1.40 3.64 3.88
N LEU A 84 0.66 4.09 4.90
CA LEU A 84 0.79 5.46 5.42
C LEU A 84 2.22 5.77 5.87
N LYS A 85 2.80 4.86 6.66
CA LYS A 85 4.18 5.01 7.16
C LYS A 85 5.20 5.03 6.01
N LEU A 86 5.00 4.20 4.99
CA LEU A 86 5.87 4.17 3.83
C LEU A 86 5.84 5.50 3.07
N VAL A 87 4.65 6.08 2.85
CA VAL A 87 4.52 7.40 2.22
C VAL A 87 5.19 8.48 3.06
N GLU A 88 4.90 8.55 4.36
CA GLU A 88 5.53 9.53 5.26
C GLU A 88 7.06 9.46 5.23
N GLN A 89 7.62 8.25 5.31
CA GLN A 89 9.06 8.03 5.26
C GLN A 89 9.66 8.40 3.90
N SER A 90 8.99 8.05 2.81
CA SER A 90 9.42 8.39 1.46
C SER A 90 9.41 9.90 1.22
N GLU A 91 8.42 10.61 1.75
CA GLU A 91 8.33 12.07 1.66
C GLU A 91 9.46 12.74 2.45
N GLY A 92 9.72 12.26 3.68
CA GLY A 92 10.85 12.72 4.48
C GLY A 92 12.19 12.53 3.77
N LEU A 93 12.37 11.37 3.13
CA LEU A 93 13.58 11.08 2.33
C LEU A 93 13.70 11.99 1.11
N ALA A 94 12.62 12.20 0.36
CA ALA A 94 12.59 13.08 -0.81
C ALA A 94 12.97 14.52 -0.42
N ARG A 95 12.41 15.06 0.67
CA ARG A 95 12.77 16.39 1.21
C ARG A 95 14.25 16.49 1.58
N ASN A 96 14.78 15.49 2.27
CA ASN A 96 16.18 15.45 2.69
C ASN A 96 17.15 15.39 1.50
N LEU A 97 16.87 14.52 0.53
CA LEU A 97 17.68 14.40 -0.68
C LEU A 97 17.63 15.67 -1.53
N THR A 98 16.47 16.32 -1.65
CA THR A 98 16.32 17.59 -2.36
C THR A 98 17.14 18.69 -1.69
N SER A 99 17.10 18.79 -0.35
CA SER A 99 17.91 19.74 0.42
C SER A 99 19.42 19.49 0.23
N LEU A 100 19.84 18.22 0.31
CA LEU A 100 21.23 17.82 0.12
C LEU A 100 21.72 18.13 -1.30
N SER A 101 20.89 17.87 -2.31
CA SER A 101 21.17 18.17 -3.72
C SER A 101 21.37 19.67 -3.94
N LYS A 102 20.49 20.52 -3.40
CA LYS A 102 20.61 21.98 -3.45
C LYS A 102 21.90 22.46 -2.78
N ARG A 103 22.23 21.93 -1.59
CA ARG A 103 23.47 22.27 -0.86
C ARG A 103 24.71 21.83 -1.63
N SER A 104 24.71 20.62 -2.17
CA SER A 104 25.81 20.06 -2.98
C SER A 104 26.06 20.91 -4.23
N SER A 105 25.00 21.26 -4.94
CA SER A 105 25.05 22.13 -6.13
C SER A 105 25.64 23.50 -5.80
N ARG A 106 25.21 24.12 -4.69
CA ARG A 106 25.75 25.41 -4.22
C ARG A 106 27.24 25.33 -3.90
N LEU A 107 27.66 24.32 -3.14
CA LEU A 107 29.07 24.11 -2.78
C LEU A 107 29.93 23.84 -4.01
N SER A 108 29.41 23.10 -4.99
CA SER A 108 30.10 22.85 -6.26
C SER A 108 30.32 24.15 -7.05
N LEU A 109 29.31 25.04 -7.10
CA LEU A 109 29.44 26.35 -7.73
C LEU A 109 30.46 27.23 -7.01
N GLN A 110 30.45 27.24 -5.67
CA GLN A 110 31.42 28.00 -4.86
C GLN A 110 32.86 27.50 -5.10
N LEU A 111 33.08 26.18 -5.11
CA LEU A 111 34.39 25.59 -5.41
C LEU A 111 34.90 25.96 -6.80
N LYS A 112 34.02 25.96 -7.82
CA LYS A 112 34.37 26.39 -9.18
C LYS A 112 34.76 27.86 -9.23
N GLY A 113 34.03 28.73 -8.52
CA GLY A 113 34.37 30.14 -8.39
C GLY A 113 35.75 30.33 -7.76
N LEU A 114 35.99 29.68 -6.61
CA LEU A 114 37.25 29.77 -5.90
C LEU A 114 38.43 29.24 -6.72
N ASN A 115 38.25 28.11 -7.43
CA ASN A 115 39.30 27.56 -8.30
C ASN A 115 39.70 28.56 -9.41
N ARG A 116 38.72 29.21 -10.04
CA ARG A 116 38.97 30.26 -11.04
C ARG A 116 39.72 31.44 -10.46
N ASP A 117 39.35 31.86 -9.24
CA ASP A 117 39.97 33.01 -8.60
C ASP A 117 41.41 32.70 -8.17
N VAL A 118 41.68 31.49 -7.65
CA VAL A 118 43.04 30.98 -7.37
C VAL A 118 43.88 30.89 -8.64
N GLN A 119 43.32 30.40 -9.75
CA GLN A 119 44.04 30.38 -11.03
C GLN A 119 44.45 31.78 -11.49
N LYS A 120 43.56 32.78 -11.34
CA LYS A 120 43.88 34.18 -11.66
C LYS A 120 44.97 34.74 -10.73
N GLN A 121 44.86 34.46 -9.44
CA GLN A 121 45.87 34.87 -8.45
C GLN A 121 47.23 34.26 -8.75
N LEU A 122 47.29 32.97 -9.10
CA LEU A 122 48.56 32.31 -9.45
C LEU A 122 49.23 32.97 -10.66
N VAL A 123 48.48 33.32 -11.70
CA VAL A 123 49.01 34.03 -12.87
C VAL A 123 49.49 35.44 -12.51
N ALA A 124 48.74 36.16 -11.69
CA ALA A 124 49.13 37.49 -11.24
C ALA A 124 50.41 37.43 -10.40
N LEU A 125 50.49 36.48 -9.47
CA LEU A 125 51.61 36.31 -8.56
C LEU A 125 52.89 35.95 -9.33
N TYR A 126 52.80 35.02 -10.29
CA TYR A 126 53.92 34.70 -11.19
C TYR A 126 54.41 35.94 -11.97
N ARG A 127 53.50 36.75 -12.54
CA ARG A 127 53.87 37.97 -13.26
C ARG A 127 54.56 38.99 -12.36
N THR A 128 54.02 39.21 -11.15
CA THR A 128 54.62 40.15 -10.20
C THR A 128 55.99 39.68 -9.73
N GLU A 129 56.19 38.37 -9.55
CA GLU A 129 57.49 37.85 -9.13
C GLU A 129 58.55 38.00 -10.23
N VAL A 130 58.19 37.71 -11.49
CA VAL A 130 59.03 37.97 -12.68
C VAL A 130 59.38 39.46 -12.80
N GLU A 131 58.42 40.34 -12.53
CA GLU A 131 58.66 41.79 -12.54
C GLU A 131 59.64 42.21 -11.44
N VAL A 132 59.45 41.73 -10.21
CA VAL A 132 60.36 42.02 -9.08
C VAL A 132 61.77 41.53 -9.35
N ASP A 133 61.94 40.32 -9.89
CA ASP A 133 63.24 39.78 -10.30
C ASP A 133 63.93 40.67 -11.35
N MET A 134 63.18 41.12 -12.36
CA MET A 134 63.68 42.04 -13.36
C MET A 134 64.11 43.38 -12.74
N GLN A 135 63.29 43.94 -11.85
CA GLN A 135 63.58 45.21 -11.16
C GLN A 135 64.82 45.09 -10.27
N LEU A 136 64.97 43.99 -9.52
CA LEU A 136 66.15 43.73 -8.70
C LEU A 136 67.43 43.62 -9.53
N ARG A 137 67.37 42.95 -10.69
CA ARG A 137 68.52 42.87 -11.61
C ARG A 137 68.85 44.23 -12.23
N ALA A 138 67.85 45.05 -12.56
CA ALA A 138 68.08 46.39 -13.12
C ALA A 138 68.85 47.31 -12.14
N CYS A 139 68.65 47.14 -10.83
CA CYS A 139 69.39 47.88 -9.80
C CYS A 139 70.90 47.56 -9.74
N SER A 140 71.38 46.48 -10.38
CA SER A 140 72.80 46.09 -10.34
C SER A 140 73.75 47.14 -10.91
N GLY A 141 73.29 47.94 -11.87
CA GLY A 141 74.06 49.05 -12.44
C GLY A 141 73.93 50.38 -11.68
N SER A 142 73.01 50.49 -10.71
CA SER A 142 72.67 51.75 -10.05
C SER A 142 72.91 51.75 -8.54
N CYS A 143 72.98 50.58 -7.90
CA CYS A 143 73.09 50.44 -6.44
C CYS A 143 74.45 49.84 -6.02
N LYS A 144 74.89 50.18 -4.80
CA LYS A 144 76.16 49.68 -4.22
C LYS A 144 76.19 48.15 -4.05
N SER A 145 75.04 47.53 -3.82
CA SER A 145 74.88 46.08 -3.69
C SER A 145 73.47 45.66 -4.10
N VAL A 146 73.31 44.45 -4.63
CA VAL A 146 72.02 43.87 -5.02
C VAL A 146 71.78 42.57 -4.28
N VAL A 147 70.52 42.32 -3.93
CA VAL A 147 70.08 41.07 -3.30
C VAL A 147 70.01 39.98 -4.37
N PRO A 148 70.71 38.84 -4.20
CA PRO A 148 70.57 37.71 -5.11
C PRO A 148 69.17 37.11 -4.96
N PHE A 149 68.36 37.25 -6.00
CA PHE A 149 67.01 36.69 -6.08
C PHE A 149 66.94 35.77 -7.31
N SER A 150 66.26 34.64 -7.19
CA SER A 150 66.08 33.68 -8.26
C SER A 150 64.68 33.09 -8.20
N LEU A 151 64.01 33.08 -9.34
CA LEU A 151 62.64 32.60 -9.49
C LEU A 151 62.61 31.13 -9.91
N GLU A 152 61.94 30.30 -9.12
CA GLU A 152 61.67 28.91 -9.50
C GLU A 152 60.45 28.84 -10.43
N HIS A 153 60.69 28.73 -11.73
CA HIS A 153 59.61 28.73 -12.73
C HIS A 153 58.83 27.42 -12.74
N HIS A 154 59.50 26.31 -12.41
CA HIS A 154 58.90 24.98 -12.50
C HIS A 154 57.75 24.79 -11.50
N SER A 155 57.88 25.36 -10.29
CA SER A 155 56.86 25.27 -9.24
C SER A 155 55.52 25.89 -9.69
N TYR A 156 55.54 27.03 -10.37
CA TYR A 156 54.35 27.66 -10.95
C TYR A 156 53.68 26.82 -12.03
N ILE A 157 54.47 26.16 -12.87
CA ILE A 157 53.95 25.26 -13.91
C ILE A 157 53.23 24.08 -13.26
N THR A 158 53.85 23.47 -12.24
CA THR A 158 53.29 22.33 -11.51
C THR A 158 51.98 22.71 -10.80
N LEU A 159 51.95 23.85 -10.09
CA LEU A 159 50.73 24.37 -9.47
C LEU A 159 49.62 24.61 -10.49
N GLN A 160 49.96 25.14 -11.67
CA GLN A 160 48.98 25.37 -12.72
C GLN A 160 48.45 24.05 -13.31
N THR A 161 49.28 23.03 -13.47
CA THR A 161 48.84 21.70 -13.93
C THR A 161 47.92 21.04 -12.91
N ASP A 162 48.21 21.17 -11.62
CA ASP A 162 47.41 20.59 -10.54
C ASP A 162 46.04 21.27 -10.43
N LEU A 163 45.98 22.61 -10.55
CA LEU A 163 44.73 23.36 -10.59
C LEU A 163 43.86 23.02 -11.82
N LYS A 164 44.49 22.72 -12.96
CA LYS A 164 43.78 22.25 -14.17
C LYS A 164 43.26 20.82 -14.01
N HIS A 165 43.95 19.96 -13.27
CA HIS A 165 43.51 18.59 -13.00
C HIS A 165 42.35 18.55 -11.99
N THR A 166 42.41 19.39 -10.95
CA THR A 166 41.36 19.54 -9.93
C THR A 166 40.07 20.15 -10.49
N ASP A 167 40.13 20.93 -11.57
CA ASP A 167 38.93 21.44 -12.26
C ASP A 167 38.20 20.35 -13.07
N LYS A 168 38.93 19.32 -13.52
CA LYS A 168 38.38 18.21 -14.32
C LYS A 168 37.71 17.13 -13.46
N THR A 169 38.16 16.94 -12.22
CA THR A 169 37.66 15.92 -11.27
C THR A 169 36.19 16.11 -10.82
N PRO A 170 35.67 17.33 -10.52
CA PRO A 170 34.27 17.51 -10.15
C PRO A 170 33.31 17.23 -11.33
N ASN A 171 33.79 17.27 -12.58
CA ASN A 171 32.97 16.93 -13.74
C ASN A 171 32.77 15.41 -13.91
N LEU A 172 33.56 14.56 -13.23
CA LEU A 172 33.37 13.10 -13.24
C LEU A 172 32.12 12.70 -12.44
N ARG A 173 31.83 13.40 -11.34
CA ARG A 173 30.60 13.21 -10.55
C ARG A 173 29.34 13.67 -11.28
N ARG A 174 29.46 14.56 -12.26
CA ARG A 174 28.35 15.02 -13.11
C ARG A 174 27.81 13.93 -14.04
N LYS A 175 28.60 12.88 -14.32
CA LYS A 175 28.19 11.71 -15.12
C LYS A 175 27.51 10.61 -14.31
N VAL A 176 27.63 10.62 -12.97
CA VAL A 176 26.89 9.69 -12.10
C VAL A 176 25.52 10.31 -11.84
N ALA A 177 24.70 10.31 -12.89
CA ALA A 177 23.37 10.91 -12.96
C ALA A 177 23.35 12.41 -12.58
N SER A 178 22.97 13.27 -13.53
CA SER A 178 22.24 14.47 -13.16
C SER A 178 21.11 14.01 -12.23
N LEU A 179 21.26 14.23 -10.92
CA LEU A 179 20.18 13.97 -9.98
C LEU A 179 18.95 14.67 -10.59
N PRO A 180 17.85 13.95 -10.86
CA PRO A 180 16.66 14.56 -11.41
C PRO A 180 16.39 15.86 -10.63
N LYS A 181 16.11 16.95 -11.35
CA LYS A 181 15.88 18.27 -10.71
C LYS A 181 14.86 18.14 -9.58
N ASP A 182 13.93 17.20 -9.76
CA ASP A 182 12.88 16.90 -8.82
C ASP A 182 12.85 15.41 -8.51
N ILE A 183 12.96 15.12 -7.21
CA ILE A 183 12.93 13.75 -6.69
C ILE A 183 11.46 13.33 -6.65
N PRO A 184 11.08 12.20 -7.26
CA PRO A 184 9.68 11.80 -7.31
C PRO A 184 9.10 11.63 -5.91
N HIS A 185 7.86 12.06 -5.74
CA HIS A 185 7.13 11.98 -4.49
C HIS A 185 6.14 10.82 -4.54
N MET A 186 6.04 10.07 -3.45
CA MET A 186 5.04 9.02 -3.33
C MET A 186 3.76 9.61 -2.74
N LYS A 187 2.60 9.26 -3.31
CA LYS A 187 1.28 9.67 -2.83
C LYS A 187 0.37 8.45 -2.66
N LEU A 188 -0.52 8.54 -1.67
CA LEU A 188 -1.64 7.62 -1.51
C LEU A 188 -2.85 8.22 -2.20
N GLN A 189 -3.41 7.49 -3.15
CA GLN A 189 -4.66 7.86 -3.81
C GLN A 189 -5.76 6.88 -3.38
N PRO A 190 -6.90 7.37 -2.86
CA PRO A 190 -8.06 6.52 -2.59
C PRO A 190 -8.55 5.83 -3.85
N VAL A 191 -8.92 4.55 -3.74
CA VAL A 191 -9.56 3.79 -4.81
C VAL A 191 -11.07 3.84 -4.61
N ASP A 192 -11.82 4.12 -5.69
CA ASP A 192 -13.28 4.07 -5.66
C ASP A 192 -13.74 2.61 -5.70
N GLU A 193 -14.13 2.11 -4.52
CA GLU A 193 -14.82 0.85 -4.38
C GLU A 193 -16.31 1.13 -4.56
N GLY A 194 -16.86 0.76 -5.71
CA GLY A 194 -18.27 1.00 -6.04
C GLY A 194 -19.26 0.54 -4.95
N PRO A 195 -20.55 0.87 -5.10
CA PRO A 195 -21.52 0.76 -4.02
C PRO A 195 -21.64 -0.66 -3.47
N VAL A 196 -21.53 -0.78 -2.15
CA VAL A 196 -21.78 -2.02 -1.41
C VAL A 196 -23.28 -2.38 -1.48
N SER A 197 -23.61 -3.65 -1.70
CA SER A 197 -25.01 -4.09 -1.73
C SER A 197 -25.70 -3.84 -0.39
N PRO A 198 -26.87 -3.17 -0.36
CA PRO A 198 -27.62 -2.92 0.88
C PRO A 198 -28.13 -4.21 1.53
N GLU A 199 -28.24 -5.31 0.77
CA GLU A 199 -28.70 -6.59 1.27
C GLU A 199 -27.81 -7.14 2.39
N TYR A 200 -26.50 -6.88 2.31
CA TYR A 200 -25.54 -7.32 3.34
C TYR A 200 -25.88 -6.76 4.72
N LYS A 201 -26.35 -5.50 4.79
CA LYS A 201 -26.71 -4.81 6.04
C LYS A 201 -27.97 -5.39 6.71
N THR A 202 -28.73 -6.24 6.01
CA THR A 202 -29.93 -6.89 6.55
C THR A 202 -29.64 -8.16 7.33
N ILE A 203 -28.41 -8.70 7.24
CA ILE A 203 -28.05 -9.95 7.90
C ILE A 203 -27.98 -9.73 9.43
N PRO A 204 -28.67 -10.53 10.26
CA PRO A 204 -28.75 -10.30 11.71
C PRO A 204 -27.39 -10.22 12.42
N THR A 205 -26.45 -11.09 12.07
CA THR A 205 -25.10 -11.08 12.65
C THR A 205 -24.30 -9.84 12.21
N VAL A 206 -24.50 -9.36 10.98
CA VAL A 206 -23.84 -8.14 10.49
C VAL A 206 -24.26 -6.94 11.34
N GLN A 207 -25.55 -6.83 11.67
CA GLN A 207 -26.07 -5.78 12.54
C GLN A 207 -25.59 -5.94 13.99
N ARG A 208 -25.62 -7.17 14.52
CA ARG A 208 -25.21 -7.46 15.90
C ARG A 208 -23.73 -7.20 16.14
N ASP A 209 -22.87 -7.65 15.22
CA ASP A 209 -21.42 -7.57 15.35
C ASP A 209 -20.84 -6.33 14.64
N LEU A 210 -21.70 -5.45 14.09
CA LEU A 210 -21.35 -4.21 13.41
C LEU A 210 -20.31 -4.41 12.28
N LEU A 211 -20.53 -5.42 11.44
CA LEU A 211 -19.62 -5.74 10.33
C LEU A 211 -19.84 -4.75 9.19
N THR A 212 -18.88 -3.87 8.96
CA THR A 212 -18.98 -2.75 8.00
C THR A 212 -18.57 -3.09 6.57
N GLN A 213 -18.30 -4.37 6.26
CA GLN A 213 -17.62 -4.75 5.01
C GLN A 213 -16.34 -3.95 4.73
N PHE A 214 -15.68 -3.45 5.79
CA PHE A 214 -14.47 -2.62 5.70
C PHE A 214 -14.69 -1.24 5.07
N GLU A 215 -15.94 -0.74 4.97
CA GLU A 215 -16.26 0.62 4.51
C GLU A 215 -15.48 1.72 5.26
N ASP A 216 -15.06 1.44 6.50
CA ASP A 216 -14.28 2.36 7.35
C ASP A 216 -12.76 2.32 7.11
N ILE A 217 -12.26 1.38 6.31
CA ILE A 217 -10.85 1.25 5.96
C ILE A 217 -10.68 1.69 4.51
N PRO A 218 -10.12 2.89 4.24
CA PRO A 218 -9.95 3.35 2.87
C PRO A 218 -8.91 2.48 2.15
N GLN A 219 -9.29 1.90 1.01
CA GLN A 219 -8.30 1.30 0.11
C GLN A 219 -7.58 2.41 -0.64
N ASN A 220 -6.26 2.36 -0.58
CA ASN A 220 -5.42 3.30 -1.30
C ASN A 220 -4.53 2.56 -2.29
N ARG A 221 -4.26 3.23 -3.40
CA ARG A 221 -3.18 2.87 -4.30
C ARG A 221 -2.01 3.82 -4.06
N VAL A 222 -0.84 3.23 -3.91
CA VAL A 222 0.41 3.98 -3.91
C VAL A 222 0.74 4.37 -5.35
N LEU A 223 0.91 5.66 -5.60
CA LEU A 223 1.38 6.21 -6.86
C LEU A 223 2.67 6.99 -6.65
N MET A 224 3.54 6.92 -7.65
CA MET A 224 4.66 7.82 -7.77
C MET A 224 4.20 8.99 -8.62
N GLU A 225 4.22 10.19 -8.05
CA GLU A 225 3.95 11.40 -8.80
C GLU A 225 5.17 11.69 -9.67
N GLU A 226 4.99 11.54 -10.98
CA GLU A 226 5.93 12.09 -11.94
C GLU A 226 5.86 13.61 -11.82
N VAL A 227 7.01 14.24 -11.62
CA VAL A 227 7.06 15.68 -11.49
C VAL A 227 6.83 16.26 -12.87
N GLU A 228 5.68 16.90 -13.08
CA GLU A 228 5.42 17.72 -14.27
C GLU A 228 6.57 18.73 -14.39
N THR A 229 7.46 18.49 -15.34
CA THR A 229 8.36 19.52 -15.80
C THR A 229 7.47 20.53 -16.51
N ASP A 230 7.14 21.63 -15.81
CA ASP A 230 6.60 22.83 -16.44
C ASP A 230 7.54 23.18 -17.62
N GLU A 231 7.10 22.81 -18.83
CA GLU A 231 7.69 23.29 -20.07
C GLU A 231 7.37 24.78 -20.15
N LEU A 232 8.25 25.58 -19.55
CA LEU A 232 8.27 27.02 -19.69
C LEU A 232 8.37 27.36 -21.19
N HIS A 233 7.24 27.76 -21.77
CA HIS A 233 7.17 28.45 -23.06
C HIS A 233 7.78 29.85 -22.96
#